data_AF-A0A3N5V404-F1
#
_entry.id   AF-A0A3N5V404-F1
#
_cell.length_a   1.000
_cell.length_b   1.000
_cell.length_c   1.000
_cell.angle_alpha   90.00
_cell.angle_beta   90.00
_cell.angle_gamma   90.00
#
_symmetry.space_group_name_H-M   'P 1'
#
loop_
_entity.id
_entity.type
_entity.pdbx_description
1 polymer ?
#
loop_
_entity_poly.entity_id
_entity_poly.type
_entity_poly.pdbx_seq_one_letter_code
_entity_poly.pdbx_strand_id
1 'polypeptide(L)'
;MQRTLLFTFLFSSFLSLLTACTSQEIDSTSLPSTPVPFVTSTQGPSQTPEGLVAAETPLPSPTPFTYTIQQGDTISSIALQFGVSMDDLQAANPEISPNTMSIGQVIKIPSDPENPSGEPTPSPVPFTIRQIECYPTVNRGMWCFVLTHNDFSDFMENVSAQVTLVDSDNTTLASQTALLPLNILPPNTSLPLIVFFPPEIPFDAKPQVQVLTAIRLLPNDERYLPATINNTLVQVNAEGRSTHVSGQVLLPDDAKAARQVWVTGTAYDEAGRVVGVRRWEWSAGLAAGGRLPFEFMVSSVGGKIERVEFAVEARP
;
A
#
# COMPACT_ATOMS: atom_id res chain seq x y z
N MET A 1 9.81 81.57 -33.48
CA MET A 1 8.48 81.70 -32.86
C MET A 1 7.60 82.37 -33.90
N GLN A 2 6.51 81.85 -34.45
CA GLN A 2 5.55 80.83 -33.98
C GLN A 2 4.72 80.41 -35.22
N ARG A 3 4.76 79.09 -35.53
CA ARG A 3 3.68 78.17 -35.99
C ARG A 3 2.40 78.82 -36.58
N THR A 4 1.85 78.45 -37.75
CA THR A 4 1.59 77.09 -38.28
C THR A 4 1.28 77.16 -39.79
N LEU A 5 1.93 76.31 -40.60
CA LEU A 5 1.65 76.09 -42.02
C LEU A 5 0.50 75.09 -42.22
N LEU A 6 -0.33 75.32 -43.24
CA LEU A 6 -0.96 74.22 -43.99
C LEU A 6 -0.91 74.61 -45.48
N PHE A 7 0.01 74.00 -46.23
CA PHE A 7 0.15 74.17 -47.67
C PHE A 7 -0.16 72.84 -48.37
N THR A 8 -0.99 72.99 -49.38
CA THR A 8 -1.54 72.08 -50.40
C THR A 8 -0.50 71.40 -51.31
N PHE A 9 -0.77 70.17 -51.79
CA PHE A 9 -0.91 69.75 -53.22
C PHE A 9 -0.56 68.26 -53.52
N LEU A 10 -1.40 67.66 -54.37
CA LEU A 10 -1.23 66.58 -55.40
C LEU A 10 0.02 65.67 -55.47
N PHE A 11 -0.18 64.36 -55.70
CA PHE A 11 0.35 63.52 -56.82
C PHE A 11 -0.04 62.02 -56.62
N SER A 12 -0.80 61.37 -57.52
CA SER A 12 -0.39 60.50 -58.65
C SER A 12 0.09 59.07 -58.32
N SER A 13 -0.61 58.09 -58.93
CA SER A 13 -0.22 56.75 -59.42
C SER A 13 0.80 55.88 -58.68
N PHE A 14 0.45 54.62 -58.41
CA PHE A 14 1.29 53.48 -58.84
C PHE A 14 0.50 52.16 -58.91
N LEU A 15 0.75 51.45 -60.02
CA LEU A 15 0.20 50.17 -60.45
C LEU A 15 1.10 49.04 -59.93
N SER A 16 0.53 48.01 -59.30
CA SER A 16 1.22 46.75 -58.98
C SER A 16 0.34 45.55 -59.32
N LEU A 17 0.80 44.76 -60.29
CA LEU A 17 0.28 43.45 -60.67
C LEU A 17 0.39 42.47 -59.50
N LEU A 18 -0.49 41.44 -59.47
CA LEU A 18 -0.11 40.02 -59.29
C LEU A 18 -1.33 39.09 -59.35
N THR A 19 -1.31 38.24 -60.38
CA THR A 19 -1.69 36.81 -60.41
C THR A 19 -3.06 36.34 -59.88
N ALA A 20 -3.84 35.83 -60.83
CA ALA A 20 -4.96 34.92 -60.61
C ALA A 20 -4.53 33.62 -59.94
N CYS A 21 -5.31 33.16 -58.95
CA CYS A 21 -5.46 31.75 -58.64
C CYS A 21 -6.94 31.45 -58.42
N THR A 22 -7.48 30.63 -59.33
CA THR A 22 -8.80 30.04 -59.26
C THR A 22 -8.87 29.19 -57.99
N SER A 23 -9.91 29.36 -57.17
CA SER A 23 -10.16 28.48 -56.03
C SER A 23 -11.05 27.35 -56.53
N GLN A 24 -10.42 26.19 -56.70
CA GLN A 24 -11.03 24.93 -57.07
C GLN A 24 -11.95 24.46 -55.92
N GLU A 25 -13.25 24.32 -56.20
CA GLU A 25 -14.20 23.65 -55.30
C GLU A 25 -13.76 22.19 -55.12
N ILE A 26 -13.32 21.86 -53.92
CA ILE A 26 -13.10 20.47 -53.51
C ILE A 26 -14.46 19.95 -53.03
N ASP A 27 -15.09 19.16 -53.89
CA ASP A 27 -16.19 18.27 -53.58
C ASP A 27 -15.77 17.34 -52.43
N SER A 28 -16.26 17.64 -51.24
CA SER A 28 -16.07 16.80 -50.06
C SER A 28 -17.31 15.95 -49.92
N THR A 29 -17.30 14.80 -50.60
CA THR A 29 -18.23 13.71 -50.35
C THR A 29 -18.07 13.29 -48.89
N SER A 30 -18.99 13.72 -48.03
CA SER A 30 -19.08 13.28 -46.66
C SER A 30 -19.49 11.81 -46.64
N LEU A 31 -18.60 10.95 -46.16
CA LEU A 31 -18.97 9.58 -45.79
C LEU A 31 -19.88 9.67 -44.55
N PRO A 32 -21.12 9.15 -44.58
CA PRO A 32 -21.93 9.05 -43.38
C PRO A 32 -21.33 7.98 -42.47
N SER A 33 -20.55 8.39 -41.47
CA SER A 33 -20.14 7.53 -40.36
C SER A 33 -21.25 7.48 -39.33
N THR A 34 -22.32 6.73 -39.62
CA THR A 34 -23.25 6.29 -38.58
C THR A 34 -22.60 5.12 -37.85
N PRO A 35 -22.27 5.22 -36.55
CA PRO A 35 -21.79 4.07 -35.79
C PRO A 35 -22.91 3.03 -35.71
N VAL A 36 -22.70 1.88 -36.34
CA VAL A 36 -23.58 0.71 -36.19
C VAL A 36 -23.24 0.04 -34.86
N PRO A 37 -24.19 -0.18 -33.95
CA PRO A 37 -23.92 -0.90 -32.71
C PRO A 37 -23.60 -2.37 -33.05
N PHE A 38 -22.37 -2.79 -32.77
CA PHE A 38 -22.04 -4.21 -32.72
C PHE A 38 -22.44 -4.74 -31.35
N VAL A 39 -23.34 -5.72 -31.32
CA VAL A 39 -23.61 -6.51 -30.12
C VAL A 39 -22.43 -7.42 -29.84
N THR A 40 -21.56 -7.01 -28.93
CA THR A 40 -20.57 -7.90 -28.33
C THR A 40 -21.30 -8.87 -27.40
N SER A 41 -21.21 -10.17 -27.67
CA SER A 41 -21.73 -11.21 -26.78
C SER A 41 -20.99 -11.15 -25.44
N THR A 42 -21.64 -10.59 -24.42
CA THR A 42 -21.24 -10.73 -23.02
C THR A 42 -21.34 -12.21 -22.66
N GLN A 43 -20.22 -12.88 -22.41
CA GLN A 43 -20.27 -14.16 -21.70
C GLN A 43 -20.87 -13.88 -20.32
N GLY A 44 -21.93 -14.62 -19.98
CA GLY A 44 -22.60 -14.52 -18.69
C GLY A 44 -21.65 -14.83 -17.53
N PRO A 45 -22.05 -14.50 -16.29
CA PRO A 45 -21.23 -14.78 -15.12
C PRO A 45 -20.84 -16.26 -15.09
N SER A 46 -19.54 -16.52 -15.12
CA SER A 46 -19.00 -17.85 -14.79
C SER A 46 -19.37 -18.14 -13.35
N GLN A 47 -20.12 -19.23 -13.13
CA GLN A 47 -20.56 -19.63 -11.80
C GLN A 47 -19.35 -19.84 -10.90
N THR A 48 -19.39 -19.20 -9.73
CA THR A 48 -18.50 -19.50 -8.59
C THR A 48 -18.60 -20.99 -8.28
N PRO A 49 -17.48 -21.73 -8.17
CA PRO A 49 -17.51 -23.06 -7.61
C PRO A 49 -18.14 -23.00 -6.21
N GLU A 50 -19.20 -23.77 -6.07
CA GLU A 50 -19.94 -23.98 -4.84
C GLU A 50 -19.00 -24.50 -3.73
N GLY A 51 -18.90 -23.74 -2.63
CA GLY A 51 -18.49 -24.19 -1.30
C GLY A 51 -17.17 -24.96 -1.19
N LEU A 52 -16.07 -24.25 -0.91
CA LEU A 52 -14.98 -24.85 -0.12
C LEU A 52 -15.46 -24.92 1.33
N VAL A 53 -15.98 -26.08 1.72
CA VAL A 53 -16.24 -26.42 3.12
C VAL A 53 -14.90 -26.44 3.85
N ALA A 54 -14.76 -25.58 4.87
CA ALA A 54 -13.63 -25.61 5.78
C ALA A 54 -13.61 -26.97 6.49
N ALA A 55 -12.56 -27.76 6.28
CA ALA A 55 -12.27 -28.91 7.12
C ALA A 55 -11.88 -28.38 8.52
N GLU A 56 -12.56 -28.83 9.57
CA GLU A 56 -12.16 -28.54 10.94
C GLU A 56 -10.79 -29.19 11.22
N THR A 57 -9.77 -28.37 11.37
CA THR A 57 -8.44 -28.81 11.81
C THR A 57 -8.49 -29.14 13.30
N PRO A 58 -7.97 -30.29 13.75
CA PRO A 58 -7.97 -30.66 15.17
C PRO A 58 -7.17 -29.65 16.01
N LEU A 59 -7.65 -29.40 17.23
CA LEU A 59 -6.98 -28.59 18.26
C LEU A 59 -5.51 -29.02 18.43
N PRO A 60 -4.53 -28.09 18.42
CA PRO A 60 -3.12 -28.44 18.49
C PRO A 60 -2.74 -29.00 19.87
N SER A 61 -2.06 -30.14 19.85
CA SER A 61 -1.25 -30.66 20.96
C SER A 61 0.13 -29.98 20.94
N PRO A 62 0.74 -29.64 22.10
CA PRO A 62 2.03 -28.94 22.14
C PRO A 62 3.09 -29.78 21.42
N THR A 63 3.52 -29.27 20.27
CA THR A 63 4.58 -29.81 19.43
C THR A 63 5.78 -28.87 19.59
N PRO A 64 7.04 -29.37 19.62
CA PRO A 64 8.21 -28.51 19.74
C PRO A 64 8.18 -27.38 18.70
N PHE A 65 8.24 -26.14 19.18
CA PHE A 65 8.18 -24.95 18.34
C PHE A 65 9.54 -24.74 17.64
N THR A 66 9.54 -24.70 16.30
CA THR A 66 10.75 -24.55 15.48
C THR A 66 10.68 -23.32 14.58
N TYR A 67 11.83 -22.71 14.30
CA TYR A 67 11.97 -21.50 13.49
C TYR A 67 13.02 -21.68 12.40
N THR A 68 12.75 -21.16 11.20
CA THR A 68 13.71 -21.19 10.08
C THR A 68 14.40 -19.84 9.95
N ILE A 69 15.72 -19.82 10.10
CA ILE A 69 16.56 -18.62 10.04
C ILE A 69 16.40 -17.90 8.69
N GLN A 70 16.16 -16.60 8.74
CA GLN A 70 16.04 -15.71 7.59
C GLN A 70 17.30 -14.85 7.40
N GLN A 71 17.39 -14.19 6.25
CA GLN A 71 18.52 -13.30 5.96
C GLN A 71 18.52 -12.10 6.91
N GLY A 72 19.62 -11.91 7.64
CA GLY A 72 19.80 -10.80 8.58
C GLY A 72 19.45 -11.14 10.03
N ASP A 73 18.99 -12.37 10.30
CA ASP A 73 18.76 -12.82 11.67
C ASP A 73 20.06 -12.97 12.47
N THR A 74 19.92 -12.72 13.77
CA THR A 74 20.93 -12.96 14.79
C THR A 74 20.30 -13.77 15.93
N ILE A 75 21.09 -14.50 16.71
CA ILE A 75 20.57 -15.22 17.91
C ILE A 75 19.85 -14.24 18.83
N SER A 76 20.36 -13.01 18.97
CA SER A 76 19.73 -11.96 19.78
C SER A 76 18.41 -11.46 19.20
N SER A 77 18.30 -11.26 17.88
CA SER A 77 17.04 -10.82 17.25
C SER A 77 15.96 -11.90 17.31
N ILE A 78 16.35 -13.16 17.14
CA ILE A 78 15.46 -14.32 17.27
C ILE A 78 15.01 -14.50 18.73
N ALA A 79 15.94 -14.48 19.68
CA ALA A 79 15.62 -14.59 21.11
C ALA A 79 14.64 -13.50 21.55
N LEU A 80 14.89 -12.25 21.12
CA LEU A 80 13.99 -11.12 21.37
C LEU A 80 12.63 -11.30 20.70
N GLN A 81 12.60 -11.79 19.46
CA GLN A 81 11.36 -12.05 18.72
C GLN A 81 10.46 -13.07 19.43
N PHE A 82 11.05 -14.08 20.07
CA PHE A 82 10.32 -15.15 20.74
C PHE A 82 10.24 -15.00 22.25
N GLY A 83 10.74 -13.89 22.81
CA GLY A 83 10.69 -13.62 24.24
C GLY A 83 11.49 -14.63 25.08
N VAL A 84 12.52 -15.27 24.51
CA VAL A 84 13.39 -16.23 25.19
C VAL A 84 14.76 -15.61 25.45
N SER A 85 15.52 -16.16 26.40
CA SER A 85 16.92 -15.72 26.58
C SER A 85 17.81 -16.29 25.47
N MET A 86 18.89 -15.57 25.13
CA MET A 86 19.88 -16.05 24.17
C MET A 86 20.53 -17.37 24.66
N ASP A 87 20.78 -17.47 25.96
CA ASP A 87 21.40 -18.63 26.58
C ASP A 87 20.49 -19.87 26.50
N ASP A 88 19.19 -19.71 26.72
CA ASP A 88 18.22 -20.81 26.59
C ASP A 88 18.07 -21.24 25.13
N LEU A 89 18.03 -20.27 24.21
CA LEU A 89 17.96 -20.54 22.78
C LEU A 89 19.21 -21.28 22.29
N GLN A 90 20.39 -20.95 22.82
CA GLN A 90 21.63 -21.68 22.54
C GLN A 90 21.65 -23.06 23.19
N ALA A 91 21.17 -23.19 24.42
CA ALA A 91 21.09 -24.47 25.12
C ALA A 91 20.13 -25.45 24.42
N ALA A 92 19.07 -24.95 23.81
CA ALA A 92 18.14 -25.74 23.01
C ALA A 92 18.72 -26.18 21.64
N ASN A 93 19.75 -25.48 21.15
CA ASN A 93 20.39 -25.70 19.86
C ASN A 93 21.93 -25.74 19.99
N PRO A 94 22.49 -26.72 20.73
CA PRO A 94 23.92 -26.78 20.99
C PRO A 94 24.77 -26.92 19.72
N GLU A 95 24.17 -27.34 18.61
CA GLU A 95 24.79 -27.44 17.28
C GLU A 95 24.96 -26.08 16.57
N ILE A 96 24.40 -25.00 17.09
CA ILE A 96 24.41 -23.67 16.45
C ILE A 96 25.35 -22.73 17.18
N SER A 97 26.41 -22.31 16.51
CA SER A 97 27.24 -21.21 16.98
C SER A 97 26.68 -19.86 16.49
N PRO A 98 26.68 -18.79 17.31
CA PRO A 98 26.21 -17.45 16.91
C PRO A 98 26.85 -16.89 15.65
N ASN A 99 28.06 -17.36 15.33
CA ASN A 99 28.85 -16.92 14.18
C ASN A 99 28.69 -17.81 12.94
N THR A 100 27.89 -18.88 13.00
CA THR A 100 27.75 -19.87 11.91
C THR A 100 26.30 -20.16 11.53
N MET A 101 25.37 -19.26 11.87
CA MET A 101 23.97 -19.40 11.46
C MET A 101 23.83 -19.33 9.94
N SER A 102 23.13 -20.30 9.37
CA SER A 102 22.85 -20.36 7.94
C SER A 102 21.39 -20.02 7.66
N ILE A 103 21.15 -19.21 6.63
CA ILE A 103 19.80 -18.91 6.16
C ILE A 103 19.14 -20.22 5.71
N GLY A 104 17.89 -20.44 6.10
CA GLY A 104 17.14 -21.68 5.84
C GLY A 104 17.36 -22.79 6.86
N GLN A 105 18.25 -22.59 7.85
CA GLN A 105 18.46 -23.54 8.94
C GLN A 105 17.30 -23.52 9.93
N VAL A 106 16.81 -24.69 10.34
CA VAL A 106 15.73 -24.83 11.32
C VAL A 106 16.30 -24.98 12.72
N ILE A 107 15.79 -24.22 13.67
CA ILE A 107 16.21 -24.19 15.07
C ILE A 107 15.01 -24.43 15.99
N LYS A 108 15.26 -24.95 17.19
CA LYS A 108 14.26 -25.15 18.24
C LYS A 108 14.15 -23.91 19.11
N ILE A 109 12.94 -23.46 19.39
CA ILE A 109 12.72 -22.35 20.31
C ILE A 109 12.27 -22.95 21.66
N PRO A 110 13.03 -22.74 22.76
CA PRO A 110 12.67 -23.28 24.06
C PRO A 110 11.42 -22.57 24.63
N SER A 111 10.63 -23.30 25.41
CA SER A 111 9.51 -22.75 26.17
C SER A 111 10.04 -22.27 27.52
N ASP A 112 9.69 -21.07 27.94
CA ASP A 112 10.10 -20.51 29.25
C ASP A 112 9.48 -21.33 30.41
N PRO A 113 10.28 -21.89 31.34
CA PRO A 113 9.76 -22.61 32.49
C PRO A 113 9.02 -21.72 33.52
N GLU A 114 9.19 -20.40 33.52
CA GLU A 114 8.41 -19.48 34.38
C GLU A 114 7.02 -19.16 33.80
N ASN A 115 6.73 -19.54 32.56
CA ASN A 115 5.40 -19.43 31.94
C ASN A 115 4.95 -20.77 31.32
N PRO A 116 4.46 -21.74 32.13
CA PRO A 116 4.03 -23.05 31.65
C PRO A 116 2.76 -23.03 30.78
N SER A 117 2.15 -21.85 30.56
CA SER A 117 1.17 -21.68 29.51
C SER A 117 1.91 -21.54 28.20
N GLY A 118 2.12 -22.67 27.52
CA GLY A 118 2.51 -22.70 26.12
C GLY A 118 1.43 -22.03 25.27
N GLU A 119 1.45 -20.70 25.22
CA GLU A 119 0.75 -19.98 24.18
C GLU A 119 1.41 -20.40 22.86
N PRO A 120 0.65 -21.00 21.93
CA PRO A 120 1.20 -21.36 20.64
C PRO A 120 1.79 -20.09 20.05
N THR A 121 3.03 -20.17 19.58
CA THR A 121 3.55 -19.09 18.72
C THR A 121 2.53 -18.90 17.62
N PRO A 122 1.98 -17.69 17.47
CA PRO A 122 0.84 -17.47 16.59
C PRO A 122 1.21 -17.94 15.18
N SER A 123 0.62 -19.07 14.76
CA SER A 123 0.49 -19.34 13.34
C SER A 123 -0.18 -18.11 12.74
N PRO A 124 0.30 -17.59 11.58
CA PRO A 124 -0.27 -16.41 10.96
C PRO A 124 -1.78 -16.58 10.91
N VAL A 125 -2.50 -15.72 11.63
CA VAL A 125 -3.95 -15.79 11.61
C VAL A 125 -4.37 -15.37 10.19
N PRO A 126 -5.18 -16.17 9.48
CA PRO A 126 -5.56 -15.81 8.13
C PRO A 126 -6.29 -14.46 8.16
N PHE A 127 -5.82 -13.52 7.35
CA PHE A 127 -6.51 -12.26 7.06
C PHE A 127 -7.09 -12.29 5.66
N THR A 128 -8.06 -11.43 5.41
CA THR A 128 -8.72 -11.35 4.12
C THR A 128 -7.98 -10.39 3.18
N ILE A 129 -7.54 -10.90 2.02
CA ILE A 129 -7.08 -10.06 0.90
C ILE A 129 -8.31 -9.65 0.10
N ARG A 130 -8.65 -8.35 0.12
CA ARG A 130 -9.81 -7.81 -0.60
C ARG A 130 -9.51 -7.46 -2.06
N GLN A 131 -8.27 -7.06 -2.33
CA GLN A 131 -7.86 -6.55 -3.63
C GLN A 131 -6.35 -6.73 -3.82
N ILE A 132 -5.93 -6.99 -5.06
CA ILE A 132 -4.54 -6.90 -5.51
C ILE A 132 -4.53 -5.98 -6.73
N GLU A 133 -3.95 -4.79 -6.61
CA GLU A 133 -3.80 -3.86 -7.75
C GLU A 133 -2.34 -3.58 -7.99
N CYS A 134 -1.91 -3.77 -9.25
CA CYS A 134 -0.55 -3.48 -9.67
C CYS A 134 -0.56 -2.46 -10.80
N TYR A 135 0.27 -1.44 -10.67
CA TYR A 135 0.39 -0.33 -11.61
C TYR A 135 1.80 -0.29 -12.19
N PRO A 136 1.96 -0.49 -13.50
CA PRO A 136 3.26 -0.38 -14.14
C PRO A 136 3.76 1.07 -14.14
N THR A 137 5.06 1.25 -14.00
CA THR A 137 5.70 2.56 -14.09
C THR A 137 6.29 2.78 -15.49
N VAL A 138 6.55 4.04 -15.84
CA VAL A 138 7.11 4.41 -17.16
C VAL A 138 8.48 3.78 -17.43
N ASN A 139 9.25 3.47 -16.40
CA ASN A 139 10.55 2.81 -16.50
C ASN A 139 10.46 1.28 -16.47
N ARG A 140 9.27 0.69 -16.64
CA ARG A 140 9.02 -0.76 -16.57
C ARG A 140 9.21 -1.38 -15.18
N GLY A 141 9.04 -0.62 -14.11
CA GLY A 141 8.82 -1.16 -12.76
C GLY A 141 7.33 -1.38 -12.50
N MET A 142 6.98 -1.82 -11.30
CA MET A 142 5.58 -2.07 -10.94
C MET A 142 5.34 -1.83 -9.45
N TRP A 143 4.38 -0.96 -9.12
CA TRP A 143 3.86 -0.85 -7.75
C TRP A 143 2.72 -1.83 -7.58
N CYS A 144 2.67 -2.57 -6.48
CA CYS A 144 1.54 -3.41 -6.12
C CYS A 144 1.01 -3.04 -4.73
N PHE A 145 -0.31 -2.99 -4.62
CA PHE A 145 -1.05 -2.81 -3.38
C PHE A 145 -1.92 -4.04 -3.12
N VAL A 146 -1.71 -4.68 -1.98
CA VAL A 146 -2.52 -5.81 -1.52
C VAL A 146 -3.40 -5.32 -0.38
N LEU A 147 -4.64 -4.93 -0.69
CA LEU A 147 -5.58 -4.42 0.29
C LEU A 147 -5.98 -5.54 1.24
N THR A 148 -5.50 -5.43 2.47
CA THR A 148 -5.72 -6.42 3.52
C THR A 148 -6.78 -5.90 4.48
N HIS A 149 -7.66 -6.78 4.95
CA HIS A 149 -8.69 -6.46 5.92
C HIS A 149 -8.57 -7.32 7.17
N ASN A 150 -8.76 -6.68 8.32
CA ASN A 150 -8.81 -7.35 9.59
C ASN A 150 -10.27 -7.58 10.00
N ASP A 151 -10.75 -8.81 9.83
CA ASP A 151 -12.08 -9.24 10.25
C ASP A 151 -12.18 -9.52 11.77
N PHE A 152 -11.07 -9.41 12.51
CA PHE A 152 -11.05 -9.59 13.96
C PHE A 152 -11.42 -8.31 14.70
N SER A 153 -11.87 -8.49 15.95
CA SER A 153 -12.12 -7.41 16.90
C SER A 153 -10.85 -6.85 17.55
N ASP A 154 -9.71 -7.51 17.35
CA ASP A 154 -8.41 -7.12 17.91
C ASP A 154 -7.49 -6.56 16.82
N PHE A 155 -6.48 -5.78 17.22
CA PHE A 155 -5.46 -5.33 16.29
C PHE A 155 -4.66 -6.52 15.75
N MET A 156 -4.23 -6.43 14.49
CA MET A 156 -3.21 -7.32 13.96
C MET A 156 -1.88 -6.58 13.88
N GLU A 157 -0.77 -7.26 14.19
CA GLU A 157 0.60 -6.77 14.13
C GLU A 157 1.40 -7.55 13.08
N ASN A 158 2.42 -6.90 12.52
CA ASN A 158 3.40 -7.52 11.65
C ASN A 158 2.73 -8.25 10.48
N VAL A 159 1.77 -7.58 9.84
CA VAL A 159 1.05 -8.13 8.69
C VAL A 159 1.96 -8.02 7.47
N SER A 160 2.26 -9.15 6.83
CA SER A 160 3.07 -9.18 5.60
C SER A 160 2.63 -10.28 4.65
N ALA A 161 2.93 -10.10 3.38
CA ALA A 161 2.69 -11.10 2.34
C ALA A 161 3.82 -11.08 1.32
N GLN A 162 4.15 -12.25 0.79
CA GLN A 162 4.99 -12.37 -0.39
C GLN A 162 4.13 -12.11 -1.63
N VAL A 163 4.59 -11.20 -2.48
CA VAL A 163 4.02 -10.97 -3.80
C VAL A 163 4.98 -11.52 -4.83
N THR A 164 4.48 -12.40 -5.69
CA THR A 164 5.24 -13.03 -6.77
C THR A 164 4.62 -12.63 -8.10
N LEU A 165 5.40 -12.02 -8.98
CA LEU A 165 5.00 -11.74 -10.35
C LEU A 165 5.31 -12.96 -11.21
N VAL A 166 4.33 -13.40 -11.99
CA VAL A 166 4.47 -14.52 -12.94
C VAL A 166 4.11 -14.08 -14.35
N ASP A 167 4.68 -14.76 -15.35
CA ASP A 167 4.30 -14.58 -16.75
C ASP A 167 3.04 -15.39 -17.14
N SER A 168 2.72 -15.40 -18.43
CA SER A 168 1.56 -16.14 -18.97
C SER A 168 1.67 -17.66 -18.83
N ASP A 169 2.88 -18.20 -18.73
CA ASP A 169 3.17 -19.62 -18.50
C ASP A 169 3.29 -19.96 -17.01
N ASN A 170 2.96 -18.99 -16.12
CA ASN A 170 3.05 -19.10 -14.67
C ASN A 170 4.50 -19.28 -14.16
N THR A 171 5.49 -18.85 -14.93
CA THR A 171 6.89 -18.81 -14.52
C THR A 171 7.13 -17.58 -13.67
N THR A 172 7.82 -17.75 -12.53
CA THR A 172 8.19 -16.63 -11.65
C THR A 172 9.13 -15.66 -12.34
N LEU A 173 8.72 -14.41 -12.44
CA LEU A 173 9.51 -13.28 -12.92
C LEU A 173 10.27 -12.60 -11.79
N ALA A 174 9.59 -12.35 -10.67
CA ALA A 174 10.16 -11.71 -9.49
C ALA A 174 9.32 -12.02 -8.24
N SER A 175 9.93 -11.94 -7.06
CA SER A 175 9.21 -12.10 -5.78
C SER A 175 9.74 -11.12 -4.74
N GLN A 176 8.85 -10.48 -3.99
CA GLN A 176 9.19 -9.52 -2.94
C GLN A 176 8.16 -9.53 -1.82
N THR A 177 8.60 -9.15 -0.62
CA THR A 177 7.72 -9.00 0.55
C THR A 177 7.04 -7.64 0.53
N ALA A 178 5.70 -7.65 0.59
CA ALA A 178 4.88 -6.48 0.80
C ALA A 178 4.62 -6.26 2.30
N LEU A 179 4.76 -5.01 2.75
CA LEU A 179 4.63 -4.62 4.14
C LEU A 179 3.56 -3.54 4.30
N LEU A 180 2.93 -3.49 5.47
CA LEU A 180 2.03 -2.40 5.81
C LEU A 180 2.81 -1.10 6.05
N PRO A 181 2.20 0.07 5.76
CA PRO A 181 2.79 1.35 6.15
C PRO A 181 2.81 1.55 7.68
N LEU A 182 1.88 0.92 8.40
CA LEU A 182 1.83 0.86 9.86
C LEU A 182 2.14 -0.58 10.30
N ASN A 183 2.82 -0.79 11.42
CA ASN A 183 3.08 -2.13 11.93
C ASN A 183 1.81 -2.82 12.45
N ILE A 184 0.71 -2.06 12.57
CA ILE A 184 -0.59 -2.55 13.01
C ILE A 184 -1.68 -2.39 11.94
N LEU A 185 -2.67 -3.26 12.01
CA LEU A 185 -3.92 -3.19 11.27
C LEU A 185 -5.08 -3.19 12.26
N PRO A 186 -5.77 -2.05 12.45
CA PRO A 186 -6.87 -1.94 13.41
C PRO A 186 -8.06 -2.87 13.12
N PRO A 187 -8.87 -3.21 14.15
CA PRO A 187 -10.06 -4.03 14.01
C PRO A 187 -11.04 -3.51 12.94
N ASN A 188 -11.60 -4.38 12.12
CA ASN A 188 -12.58 -4.04 11.08
C ASN A 188 -12.12 -2.95 10.10
N THR A 189 -10.81 -2.76 9.94
CA THR A 189 -10.24 -1.80 8.98
C THR A 189 -9.45 -2.49 7.88
N SER A 190 -9.10 -1.71 6.87
CA SER A 190 -8.25 -2.15 5.78
C SER A 190 -7.04 -1.25 5.61
N LEU A 191 -5.88 -1.86 5.39
CA LEU A 191 -4.68 -1.19 4.93
C LEU A 191 -4.02 -2.01 3.83
N PRO A 192 -3.49 -1.37 2.79
CA PRO A 192 -2.75 -2.06 1.75
C PRO A 192 -1.33 -2.39 2.20
N LEU A 193 -0.92 -3.64 2.00
CA LEU A 193 0.50 -3.97 1.92
C LEU A 193 1.06 -3.38 0.63
N ILE A 194 2.27 -2.82 0.71
CA ILE A 194 2.88 -2.09 -0.40
C ILE A 194 4.18 -2.79 -0.80
N VAL A 195 4.38 -2.97 -2.10
CA VAL A 195 5.65 -3.45 -2.66
C VAL A 195 5.93 -2.80 -4.01
N PHE A 196 7.20 -2.59 -4.32
CA PHE A 196 7.66 -2.07 -5.61
C PHE A 196 8.61 -3.05 -6.28
N PHE A 197 8.30 -3.47 -7.49
CA PHE A 197 9.18 -4.25 -8.35
C PHE A 197 10.02 -3.32 -9.24
N PRO A 198 11.36 -3.35 -9.11
CA PRO A 198 12.22 -2.59 -9.99
C PRO A 198 12.13 -3.13 -11.44
N PRO A 199 12.47 -2.30 -12.44
CA PRO A 199 12.56 -2.76 -13.83
C PRO A 199 13.51 -3.95 -14.02
N GLU A 200 13.31 -4.83 -15.00
CA GLU A 200 12.35 -4.78 -16.12
C GLU A 200 11.18 -5.77 -15.96
N ILE A 201 9.98 -5.26 -15.67
CA ILE A 201 8.76 -6.07 -15.53
C ILE A 201 7.96 -6.05 -16.85
N PRO A 202 7.58 -7.23 -17.40
CA PRO A 202 6.64 -7.34 -18.52
C PRO A 202 5.25 -6.75 -18.17
N PHE A 203 4.57 -6.16 -19.16
CA PHE A 203 3.25 -5.54 -18.94
C PHE A 203 2.13 -6.55 -18.66
N ASP A 204 2.33 -7.81 -19.06
CA ASP A 204 1.41 -8.93 -18.86
C ASP A 204 1.71 -9.73 -17.59
N ALA A 205 2.68 -9.29 -16.77
CA ALA A 205 2.99 -9.92 -15.50
C ALA A 205 1.76 -9.91 -14.57
N LYS A 206 1.47 -11.06 -13.97
CA LYS A 206 0.34 -11.24 -13.04
C LYS A 206 0.85 -11.41 -11.62
N PRO A 207 0.24 -10.76 -10.62
CA PRO A 207 0.62 -10.95 -9.23
C PRO A 207 -0.05 -12.21 -8.64
N GLN A 208 0.72 -12.93 -7.84
CA GLN A 208 0.27 -13.96 -6.90
C GLN A 208 0.69 -13.55 -5.50
N VAL A 209 -0.14 -13.83 -4.49
CA VAL A 209 0.11 -13.39 -3.12
C VAL A 209 0.02 -14.56 -2.17
N GLN A 210 1.03 -14.68 -1.31
CA GLN A 210 1.06 -15.62 -0.20
C GLN A 210 1.20 -14.85 1.11
N VAL A 211 0.25 -15.05 2.03
CA VAL A 211 0.34 -14.50 3.39
C VAL A 211 1.55 -15.08 4.10
N LEU A 212 2.34 -14.23 4.75
CA LEU A 212 3.52 -14.65 5.50
C LEU A 212 3.30 -14.53 7.01
N THR A 213 2.94 -13.34 7.49
CA THR A 213 2.83 -13.05 8.92
C THR A 213 1.59 -12.23 9.23
N ALA A 214 1.00 -12.48 10.39
CA ALA A 214 -0.15 -11.78 10.94
C ALA A 214 -0.37 -12.24 12.37
N ILE A 215 -0.08 -11.36 13.33
CA ILE A 215 -0.15 -11.67 14.76
C ILE A 215 -1.33 -10.91 15.36
N ARG A 216 -2.27 -11.59 16.01
CA ARG A 216 -3.32 -10.90 16.78
C ARG A 216 -2.71 -10.33 18.06
N LEU A 217 -2.91 -9.05 18.31
CA LEU A 217 -2.54 -8.42 19.56
C LEU A 217 -3.62 -8.67 20.61
N LEU A 218 -3.21 -9.08 21.80
CA LEU A 218 -4.13 -9.18 22.93
C LEU A 218 -4.62 -7.78 23.34
N PRO A 219 -5.85 -7.67 23.88
CA PRO A 219 -6.32 -6.42 24.46
C PRO A 219 -5.33 -5.89 25.52
N ASN A 220 -5.14 -4.57 25.55
CA ASN A 220 -4.25 -3.85 26.49
C ASN A 220 -2.73 -4.02 26.26
N ASP A 221 -2.29 -4.40 25.06
CA ASP A 221 -0.86 -4.34 24.71
C ASP A 221 -0.35 -2.88 24.77
N GLU A 222 0.55 -2.61 25.70
CA GLU A 222 1.05 -1.25 25.97
C GLU A 222 2.03 -0.73 24.91
N ARG A 223 2.44 -1.55 23.94
CA ARG A 223 3.33 -1.12 22.84
C ARG A 223 2.63 -0.18 21.87
N TYR A 224 1.29 -0.23 21.82
CA TYR A 224 0.46 0.60 20.95
C TYR A 224 -0.50 1.43 21.77
N LEU A 225 -0.53 2.72 21.48
CA LEU A 225 -1.40 3.66 22.16
C LEU A 225 -2.71 3.85 21.37
N PRO A 226 -3.85 4.04 22.05
CA PRO A 226 -5.17 4.17 21.43
C PRO A 226 -5.39 5.55 20.80
N ALA A 227 -4.49 5.96 19.92
CA ALA A 227 -4.61 7.21 19.18
C ALA A 227 -5.76 7.14 18.16
N THR A 228 -6.43 8.27 17.96
CA THR A 228 -7.53 8.41 16.98
C THR A 228 -7.25 9.59 16.04
N ILE A 229 -7.94 9.63 14.90
CA ILE A 229 -7.88 10.76 13.96
C ILE A 229 -9.25 11.41 13.89
N ASN A 230 -9.29 12.74 13.92
CA ASN A 230 -10.49 13.53 13.63
C ASN A 230 -10.17 14.77 12.78
N ASN A 231 -11.21 15.57 12.50
CA ASN A 231 -11.11 16.85 11.80
C ASN A 231 -10.36 16.74 10.47
N THR A 232 -10.59 15.66 9.72
CA THR A 232 -9.87 15.40 8.47
C THR A 232 -10.39 16.25 7.33
N LEU A 233 -9.46 16.68 6.48
CA LEU A 233 -9.75 17.40 5.25
C LEU A 233 -8.97 16.73 4.11
N VAL A 234 -9.65 16.54 2.97
CA VAL A 234 -9.09 15.97 1.75
C VAL A 234 -9.36 16.96 0.61
N GLN A 235 -8.30 17.47 0.00
CA GLN A 235 -8.35 18.42 -1.10
C GLN A 235 -7.66 17.83 -2.32
N VAL A 236 -8.45 17.26 -3.22
CA VAL A 236 -7.96 16.69 -4.46
C VAL A 236 -7.60 17.82 -5.43
N ASN A 237 -6.45 17.70 -6.10
CA ASN A 237 -6.03 18.67 -7.11
C ASN A 237 -6.92 18.63 -8.37
N ALA A 238 -6.81 19.64 -9.22
CA ALA A 238 -7.63 19.75 -10.43
C ALA A 238 -7.49 18.54 -11.37
N GLU A 239 -6.31 17.92 -11.44
CA GLU A 239 -6.05 16.75 -12.27
C GLU A 239 -6.61 15.44 -11.67
N GLY A 240 -6.96 15.42 -10.39
CA GLY A 240 -7.39 14.22 -9.67
C GLY A 240 -6.26 13.25 -9.33
N ARG A 241 -5.00 13.62 -9.50
CA ARG A 241 -3.84 12.70 -9.34
C ARG A 241 -3.09 12.88 -8.02
N SER A 242 -3.36 13.94 -7.28
CA SER A 242 -2.79 14.16 -5.97
C SER A 242 -3.80 14.82 -5.06
N THR A 243 -3.64 14.62 -3.76
CA THR A 243 -4.50 15.23 -2.75
C THR A 243 -3.65 15.75 -1.62
N HIS A 244 -4.00 16.96 -1.19
CA HIS A 244 -3.55 17.51 0.06
C HIS A 244 -4.46 17.01 1.17
N VAL A 245 -3.87 16.45 2.23
CA VAL A 245 -4.63 15.90 3.34
C VAL A 245 -4.14 16.47 4.66
N SER A 246 -5.08 16.74 5.55
CA SER A 246 -4.79 17.20 6.90
C SER A 246 -5.80 16.64 7.89
N GLY A 247 -5.47 16.74 9.17
CA GLY A 247 -6.32 16.32 10.26
C GLY A 247 -5.62 16.47 11.60
N GLN A 248 -6.19 15.86 12.63
CA GLN A 248 -5.64 15.90 13.97
C GLN A 248 -5.64 14.51 14.60
N VAL A 249 -4.48 14.09 15.10
CA VAL A 249 -4.34 12.91 15.96
C VAL A 249 -4.67 13.32 17.40
N LEU A 250 -5.46 12.49 18.08
CA LEU A 250 -5.80 12.64 19.49
C LEU A 250 -5.31 11.43 20.26
N LEU A 251 -4.60 11.70 21.36
CA LEU A 251 -4.21 10.69 22.33
C LEU A 251 -5.10 10.88 23.58
N PRO A 252 -5.78 9.83 24.09
CA PRO A 252 -6.62 9.92 25.28
C PRO A 252 -5.86 10.40 26.52
N ASP A 253 -6.57 10.99 27.50
CA ASP A 253 -6.00 11.51 28.75
C ASP A 253 -5.42 10.40 29.65
N ASP A 254 -5.97 9.20 29.55
CA ASP A 254 -5.58 8.00 30.31
C ASP A 254 -4.48 7.18 29.63
N ALA A 255 -4.06 7.55 28.42
CA ALA A 255 -2.98 6.89 27.70
C ALA A 255 -1.59 7.34 28.20
N LYS A 256 -0.55 6.54 27.92
CA LYS A 256 0.84 6.99 28.06
C LYS A 256 1.16 8.05 27.00
N ALA A 257 2.14 8.90 27.26
CA ALA A 257 2.66 9.83 26.24
C ALA A 257 3.25 9.03 25.07
N ALA A 258 2.95 9.42 23.84
CA ALA A 258 3.56 8.83 22.66
C ALA A 258 4.92 9.48 22.38
N ARG A 259 5.93 8.69 22.01
CA ARG A 259 7.20 9.18 21.44
C ARG A 259 7.17 9.23 19.93
N GLN A 260 6.43 8.31 19.30
CA GLN A 260 6.31 8.21 17.86
C GLN A 260 4.84 8.12 17.47
N VAL A 261 4.46 8.87 16.43
CA VAL A 261 3.13 8.84 15.83
C VAL A 261 3.29 8.76 14.32
N TRP A 262 2.63 7.79 13.71
CA TRP A 262 2.51 7.67 12.26
C TRP A 262 1.06 7.81 11.84
N VAL A 263 0.85 8.51 10.73
CA VAL A 263 -0.46 8.59 10.07
C VAL A 263 -0.29 8.10 8.64
N THR A 264 -1.20 7.26 8.20
CA THR A 264 -1.25 6.82 6.80
C THR A 264 -2.48 7.41 6.13
N GLY A 265 -2.33 7.87 4.88
CA GLY A 265 -3.44 8.16 3.97
C GLY A 265 -3.44 7.18 2.81
N THR A 266 -4.52 6.41 2.67
CA THR A 266 -4.75 5.46 1.57
C THR A 266 -5.76 6.07 0.61
N ALA A 267 -5.33 6.35 -0.63
CA ALA A 267 -6.15 6.92 -1.69
C ALA A 267 -6.82 5.83 -2.52
N TYR A 268 -8.11 6.02 -2.80
CA TYR A 268 -8.94 5.14 -3.61
C TYR A 268 -9.53 5.89 -4.81
N ASP A 269 -9.74 5.17 -5.92
CA ASP A 269 -10.51 5.67 -7.05
C ASP A 269 -12.03 5.43 -6.89
N GLU A 270 -12.81 5.85 -7.88
CA GLU A 270 -14.28 5.71 -7.91
C GLU A 270 -14.74 4.24 -7.82
N ALA A 271 -13.95 3.29 -8.33
CA ALA A 271 -14.23 1.87 -8.24
C ALA A 271 -13.83 1.25 -6.89
N GLY A 272 -13.30 2.06 -5.97
CA GLY A 272 -12.82 1.62 -4.67
C GLY A 272 -11.45 0.95 -4.72
N ARG A 273 -10.70 1.10 -5.82
CA ARG A 273 -9.35 0.53 -5.94
C ARG A 273 -8.33 1.41 -5.27
N VAL A 274 -7.45 0.82 -4.46
CA VAL A 274 -6.24 1.52 -3.97
C VAL A 274 -5.41 2.04 -5.15
N VAL A 275 -5.17 3.35 -5.18
CA VAL A 275 -4.36 4.03 -6.22
C VAL A 275 -3.15 4.76 -5.65
N GLY A 276 -3.04 4.89 -4.34
CA GLY A 276 -1.89 5.54 -3.69
C GLY A 276 -1.90 5.40 -2.19
N VAL A 277 -0.72 5.42 -1.58
CA VAL A 277 -0.56 5.34 -0.12
C VAL A 277 0.60 6.22 0.30
N ARG A 278 0.45 6.97 1.39
CA ARG A 278 1.55 7.73 1.98
C ARG A 278 1.49 7.66 3.50
N ARG A 279 2.66 7.52 4.11
CA ARG A 279 2.85 7.65 5.56
C ARG A 279 3.49 8.99 5.90
N TRP A 280 2.94 9.63 6.92
CA TRP A 280 3.49 10.77 7.64
C TRP A 280 3.95 10.32 9.02
N GLU A 281 5.00 10.96 9.55
CA GLU A 281 5.67 10.57 10.79
C GLU A 281 5.94 11.79 11.67
N TRP A 282 5.79 11.59 12.98
CA TRP A 282 6.13 12.55 14.01
C TRP A 282 6.86 11.87 15.16
N SER A 283 7.99 12.46 15.57
CA SER A 283 8.88 11.91 16.61
C SER A 283 9.20 12.90 17.74
N ALA A 284 8.59 14.09 17.75
CA ALA A 284 8.79 15.05 18.85
C ALA A 284 7.92 14.73 20.09
N GLY A 285 7.20 13.61 20.05
CA GLY A 285 6.30 13.16 21.10
C GLY A 285 4.92 13.84 21.10
N LEU A 286 4.00 13.23 21.85
CA LEU A 286 2.64 13.69 22.09
C LEU A 286 2.23 13.30 23.52
N ALA A 287 1.94 14.28 24.36
CA ALA A 287 1.49 14.01 25.72
C ALA A 287 0.11 13.32 25.75
N ALA A 288 -0.20 12.63 26.84
CA ALA A 288 -1.56 12.17 27.14
C ALA A 288 -2.56 13.34 27.08
N GLY A 289 -3.74 13.13 26.51
CA GLY A 289 -4.71 14.20 26.23
C GLY A 289 -4.32 15.14 25.09
N GLY A 290 -3.13 14.94 24.51
CA GLY A 290 -2.56 15.82 23.52
C GLY A 290 -3.26 15.72 22.17
N ARG A 291 -3.14 16.80 21.39
CA ARG A 291 -3.61 16.87 20.01
C ARG A 291 -2.47 17.23 19.09
N LEU A 292 -2.31 16.47 18.01
CA LEU A 292 -1.22 16.63 17.05
C LEU A 292 -1.81 16.87 15.65
N PRO A 293 -1.72 18.07 15.08
CA PRO A 293 -2.11 18.29 13.69
C PRO A 293 -1.13 17.57 12.75
N PHE A 294 -1.65 17.02 11.66
CA PHE A 294 -0.85 16.47 10.56
C PHE A 294 -1.28 17.06 9.23
N GLU A 295 -0.35 17.13 8.29
CA GLU A 295 -0.57 17.62 6.93
C GLU A 295 0.45 16.97 5.99
N PHE A 296 -0.01 16.40 4.87
CA PHE A 296 0.87 15.82 3.84
C PHE A 296 0.14 15.63 2.50
N MET A 297 0.87 15.21 1.47
CA MET A 297 0.33 14.90 0.15
C MET A 297 0.26 13.39 -0.08
N VAL A 298 -0.84 12.91 -0.67
CA VAL A 298 -0.95 11.55 -1.23
C VAL A 298 -1.03 11.67 -2.75
N SER A 299 -0.25 10.86 -3.47
CA SER A 299 -0.23 10.85 -4.94
C SER A 299 -0.74 9.52 -5.46
N SER A 300 -1.45 9.55 -6.60
CA SER A 300 -1.93 8.37 -7.29
C SER A 300 -0.92 7.87 -8.32
N VAL A 301 -0.62 6.58 -8.25
CA VAL A 301 0.11 5.83 -9.29
C VAL A 301 -0.85 5.17 -10.30
N GLY A 302 -2.16 5.24 -10.07
CA GLY A 302 -3.21 4.67 -10.90
C GLY A 302 -4.17 5.72 -11.48
N GLY A 303 -5.46 5.52 -11.21
CA GLY A 303 -6.58 6.37 -11.64
C GLY A 303 -6.70 7.69 -10.85
N LYS A 304 -7.81 8.40 -11.05
CA LYS A 304 -8.11 9.61 -10.25
C LYS A 304 -8.46 9.23 -8.81
N ILE A 305 -8.04 10.06 -7.87
CA ILE A 305 -8.36 9.92 -6.44
C ILE A 305 -9.77 10.46 -6.22
N GLU A 306 -10.64 9.62 -5.68
CA GLU A 306 -12.00 9.98 -5.26
C GLU A 306 -12.08 10.15 -3.74
N ARG A 307 -11.31 9.34 -2.99
CA ARG A 307 -11.41 9.28 -1.53
C ARG A 307 -10.06 8.95 -0.88
N VAL A 308 -9.87 9.40 0.35
CA VAL A 308 -8.75 9.00 1.20
C VAL A 308 -9.27 8.47 2.53
N GLU A 309 -8.77 7.31 2.96
CA GLU A 309 -8.95 6.80 4.32
C GLU A 309 -7.67 7.00 5.13
N PHE A 310 -7.83 7.15 6.45
CA PHE A 310 -6.73 7.38 7.36
C PHE A 310 -6.61 6.28 8.41
N ALA A 311 -5.39 5.98 8.80
CA ALA A 311 -5.08 5.16 9.96
C ALA A 311 -3.94 5.79 10.76
N VAL A 312 -3.90 5.54 12.06
CA VAL A 312 -2.89 6.05 12.98
C VAL A 312 -2.25 4.91 13.76
N GLU A 313 -0.96 5.02 14.00
CA GLU A 313 -0.21 4.21 14.94
C GLU A 313 0.54 5.15 15.89
N ALA A 314 0.43 4.93 17.20
CA ALA A 314 1.16 5.68 18.20
C ALA A 314 1.87 4.71 19.15
N ARG A 315 3.11 5.04 19.53
CA ARG A 315 3.94 4.23 20.43
C ARG A 315 4.53 5.07 21.56
N PRO A 316 4.67 4.52 22.78
CA PRO A 316 5.17 5.24 23.96
C PRO A 316 6.67 5.51 23.97
#